data_AF-A0A7L5ZF09-F1
#
_entry.id   AF-A0A7L5ZF09-F1
#
_cell.length_a   1.000
_cell.length_b   1.000
_cell.length_c   1.000
_cell.angle_alpha   90.00
_cell.angle_beta   90.00
_cell.angle_gamma   90.00
#
_symmetry.space_group_name_H-M   'P 1'
#
loop_
_entity.id
_entity.type
_entity.pdbx_description
1 polymer ?
#
loop_
_entity_poly.entity_id
_entity_poly.type
_entity_poly.pdbx_seq_one_letter_code
_entity_poly.pdbx_strand_id
1 'polypeptide(L)'
;MRAICPGSFDPVTHGHLDVIARAAALFDSVVVAVGRNSAKNYLFEAEERVRLVEEAVADLPGVEVAALDGLLVDFCREQGAGAIVKGLRFASDFDFELQMAHMNHALTGVETIFLPASSHWATVSSTMIREVAAYGGDVSQFVPASVATAIAAKVTQRREGVAAMADTTATHLDALREMVQQAKNVPMSASCMVNRADALELIQRARRSLDAELAKANKVAETSYETLVRAQQEAEQIIKAAEEKAEYLAGQSEVMERAKRQAAQLEARVTAETEALRREADAYVDTRIAGMEAGLAKTMTQIKTMRARLATRSGLDGGETAALPRVQ
;
A
#
# COMPACT_ATOMS: atom_id res chain seq x y z
N MET A 1 -15.74 -9.41 -27.46
CA MET A 1 -14.75 -8.32 -27.49
C MET A 1 -13.37 -8.86 -27.15
N ARG A 2 -12.32 -8.42 -27.86
CA ARG A 2 -10.91 -8.80 -27.61
C ARG A 2 -10.25 -7.84 -26.61
N ALA A 3 -9.45 -8.38 -25.71
CA ALA A 3 -8.75 -7.61 -24.68
C ALA A 3 -7.22 -7.79 -24.74
N ILE A 4 -6.48 -6.78 -24.32
CA ILE A 4 -5.02 -6.84 -24.21
C ILE A 4 -4.62 -6.89 -22.72
N CYS A 5 -3.78 -7.85 -22.35
CA CYS A 5 -3.08 -7.88 -21.06
C CYS A 5 -1.63 -7.45 -21.25
N PRO A 6 -1.31 -6.15 -21.12
CA PRO A 6 0.05 -5.65 -21.35
C PRO A 6 0.92 -5.79 -20.11
N GLY A 7 2.20 -6.07 -20.32
CA GLY A 7 3.17 -6.14 -19.25
C GLY A 7 4.58 -6.34 -19.76
N SER A 8 5.57 -6.12 -18.89
CA SER A 8 6.94 -6.49 -19.22
C SER A 8 7.23 -7.97 -18.96
N PHE A 9 6.50 -8.63 -18.07
CA PHE A 9 6.62 -10.07 -17.80
C PHE A 9 8.07 -10.55 -17.66
N ASP A 10 8.84 -9.91 -16.77
CA ASP A 10 10.28 -10.18 -16.59
C ASP A 10 10.61 -10.66 -15.17
N PRO A 11 10.29 -11.91 -14.81
CA PRO A 11 9.53 -12.87 -15.62
C PRO A 11 8.02 -12.78 -15.36
N VAL A 12 7.24 -13.55 -16.14
CA VAL A 12 5.84 -13.86 -15.82
C VAL A 12 5.77 -14.62 -14.49
N THR A 13 4.74 -14.35 -13.69
CA THR A 13 4.54 -14.93 -12.35
C THR A 13 3.14 -15.49 -12.22
N HIS A 14 2.85 -16.27 -11.17
CA HIS A 14 1.49 -16.76 -10.92
C HIS A 14 0.46 -15.63 -10.72
N GLY A 15 0.89 -14.48 -10.19
CA GLY A 15 0.03 -13.29 -10.11
C GLY A 15 -0.38 -12.74 -11.48
N HIS A 16 0.53 -12.77 -12.47
CA HIS A 16 0.18 -12.40 -13.84
C HIS A 16 -0.78 -13.42 -14.47
N LEU A 17 -0.53 -14.71 -14.26
CA LEU A 17 -1.37 -15.78 -14.80
C LEU A 17 -2.79 -15.75 -14.22
N ASP A 18 -2.97 -15.42 -12.94
CA ASP A 18 -4.29 -15.21 -12.34
C ASP A 18 -5.09 -14.13 -13.08
N VAL A 19 -4.46 -12.99 -13.36
CA VAL A 19 -5.09 -11.87 -14.08
C VAL A 19 -5.41 -12.27 -15.53
N ILE A 20 -4.47 -12.94 -16.22
CA ILE A 20 -4.66 -13.39 -17.60
C ILE A 20 -5.79 -14.42 -17.69
N ALA A 21 -5.83 -15.40 -16.80
CA ALA A 21 -6.88 -16.42 -16.76
C ALA A 21 -8.25 -15.81 -16.46
N ARG A 22 -8.33 -14.84 -15.54
CA ARG A 22 -9.57 -14.12 -15.24
C ARG A 22 -10.01 -13.22 -16.39
N ALA A 23 -9.07 -12.60 -17.10
CA ALA A 23 -9.37 -11.87 -18.33
C ALA A 23 -9.94 -12.82 -19.39
N ALA A 24 -9.34 -13.99 -19.59
CA ALA A 24 -9.80 -14.99 -20.56
C ALA A 24 -11.21 -15.51 -20.25
N ALA A 25 -11.64 -15.47 -18.99
CA ALA A 25 -13.01 -15.80 -18.60
C ALA A 25 -14.03 -14.67 -18.87
N LEU A 26 -13.57 -13.43 -19.07
CA LEU A 26 -14.42 -12.24 -19.25
C LEU A 26 -14.51 -11.77 -20.70
N PHE A 27 -13.57 -12.18 -21.56
CA PHE A 27 -13.45 -11.73 -22.95
C PHE A 27 -13.40 -12.92 -23.91
N ASP A 28 -13.81 -12.70 -25.17
CA ASP A 28 -13.82 -13.77 -26.18
C ASP A 28 -12.40 -14.24 -26.55
N SER A 29 -11.43 -13.32 -26.48
CA SER A 29 -10.01 -13.61 -26.69
C SER A 29 -9.16 -12.57 -25.96
N VAL A 30 -8.01 -13.00 -25.45
CA VAL A 30 -7.03 -12.17 -24.75
C VAL A 30 -5.68 -12.25 -25.46
N VAL A 31 -5.04 -11.11 -25.69
CA VAL A 31 -3.65 -11.05 -26.15
C VAL A 31 -2.78 -10.57 -25.00
N VAL A 32 -1.81 -11.39 -24.61
CA VAL A 32 -0.77 -11.00 -23.66
C VAL A 32 0.31 -10.25 -24.43
N ALA A 33 0.36 -8.93 -24.23
CA ALA A 33 1.27 -8.04 -24.95
C ALA A 33 2.55 -7.82 -24.16
N VAL A 34 3.65 -8.45 -24.61
CA VAL A 34 4.95 -8.42 -23.93
C VAL A 34 5.76 -7.21 -24.41
N GLY A 35 5.75 -6.14 -23.62
CA GLY A 35 6.37 -4.87 -23.97
C GLY A 35 7.72 -4.60 -23.33
N ARG A 36 8.44 -3.62 -23.87
CA ARG A 36 9.62 -3.01 -23.24
C ARG A 36 9.28 -1.62 -22.71
N ASN A 37 9.87 -1.30 -21.58
CA ASN A 37 9.94 0.02 -21.00
C ASN A 37 11.43 0.37 -20.94
N SER A 38 11.82 1.42 -21.65
CA SER A 38 13.22 1.85 -21.78
C SER A 38 13.87 2.20 -20.43
N ALA A 39 13.07 2.52 -19.41
CA ALA A 39 13.57 2.82 -18.07
C ALA A 39 13.83 1.58 -17.19
N LYS A 40 13.54 0.36 -17.67
CA LYS A 40 13.68 -0.87 -16.87
C LYS A 40 14.83 -1.74 -17.36
N ASN A 41 15.63 -2.22 -16.41
CA ASN A 41 16.59 -3.30 -16.64
C ASN A 41 15.87 -4.65 -16.60
N TYR A 42 16.04 -5.45 -17.65
CA TYR A 42 15.41 -6.77 -17.80
C TYR A 42 16.38 -7.90 -17.48
N LEU A 43 15.89 -8.98 -16.89
CA LEU A 43 16.64 -10.23 -16.69
C LEU A 43 16.68 -11.06 -17.97
N PHE A 44 15.56 -11.10 -18.68
CA PHE A 44 15.37 -11.84 -19.93
C PHE A 44 15.28 -10.89 -21.12
N GLU A 45 15.85 -11.32 -22.24
CA GLU A 45 15.68 -10.64 -23.52
C GLU A 45 14.21 -10.67 -23.98
N ALA A 46 13.86 -9.82 -24.95
CA ALA A 46 12.48 -9.68 -25.38
C ALA A 46 11.89 -11.00 -25.90
N GLU A 47 12.63 -11.72 -26.73
CA GLU A 47 12.22 -13.01 -27.28
C GLU A 47 12.12 -14.09 -26.21
N GLU A 48 13.00 -14.05 -25.20
CA GLU A 48 12.94 -14.97 -24.06
C GLU A 48 11.66 -14.75 -23.24
N ARG A 49 11.29 -13.48 -22.98
CA ARG A 49 10.06 -13.15 -22.24
C ARG A 49 8.80 -13.59 -22.98
N VAL A 50 8.75 -13.38 -24.29
CA VAL A 50 7.63 -13.86 -25.13
C VAL A 50 7.50 -15.38 -25.01
N ARG A 51 8.58 -16.13 -25.23
CA ARG A 51 8.56 -17.60 -25.12
C ARG A 51 8.13 -18.09 -23.74
N LEU A 52 8.65 -17.47 -22.68
CA LEU A 52 8.27 -17.83 -21.31
C LEU A 52 6.79 -17.59 -21.02
N VAL A 53 6.22 -16.51 -21.58
CA VAL A 53 4.78 -16.23 -21.47
C VAL A 53 3.98 -17.24 -22.28
N GLU A 54 4.39 -17.54 -23.53
CA GLU A 54 3.74 -18.54 -24.40
C GLU A 54 3.66 -19.91 -23.71
N GLU A 55 4.78 -20.39 -23.16
CA GLU A 55 4.81 -21.64 -22.40
C GLU A 55 3.90 -21.59 -21.16
N ALA A 56 3.87 -20.45 -20.47
CA ALA A 56 3.08 -20.30 -19.24
C ALA A 56 1.57 -20.20 -19.46
N VAL A 57 1.12 -19.82 -20.67
CA VAL A 57 -0.30 -19.69 -21.03
C VAL A 57 -0.78 -20.74 -22.02
N ALA A 58 0.06 -21.72 -22.37
CA ALA A 58 -0.24 -22.72 -23.40
C ALA A 58 -1.55 -23.50 -23.16
N ASP A 59 -1.91 -23.72 -21.89
CA ASP A 59 -3.13 -24.44 -21.50
C ASP A 59 -4.37 -23.52 -21.35
N LEU A 60 -4.23 -22.20 -21.56
CA LEU A 60 -5.33 -21.24 -21.44
C LEU A 60 -6.02 -21.03 -22.81
N PRO A 61 -7.27 -21.49 -22.99
CA PRO A 61 -7.98 -21.31 -24.26
C PRO A 61 -8.30 -19.84 -24.49
N GLY A 62 -8.19 -19.40 -25.76
CA GLY A 62 -8.49 -18.02 -26.15
C GLY A 62 -7.42 -17.00 -25.74
N VAL A 63 -6.25 -17.45 -25.29
CA VAL A 63 -5.10 -16.59 -24.97
C VAL A 63 -4.04 -16.70 -26.06
N GLU A 64 -3.62 -15.57 -26.61
CA GLU A 64 -2.52 -15.42 -27.54
C GLU A 64 -1.42 -14.57 -26.91
N VAL A 65 -0.18 -14.71 -27.37
CA VAL A 65 0.95 -13.91 -26.90
C VAL A 65 1.55 -13.18 -28.09
N ALA A 66 1.92 -11.92 -27.89
CA ALA A 66 2.54 -11.12 -28.91
C ALA A 66 3.55 -10.14 -28.31
N ALA A 67 4.63 -9.88 -29.05
CA ALA A 67 5.55 -8.81 -28.71
C ALA A 67 4.86 -7.46 -28.93
N LEU A 68 5.01 -6.57 -27.95
CA LEU A 68 4.60 -5.18 -28.06
C LEU A 68 5.83 -4.33 -28.35
N ASP A 69 5.86 -3.75 -29.54
CA ASP A 69 6.78 -2.67 -29.88
C ASP A 69 6.00 -1.35 -30.04
N GLY A 70 6.61 -0.23 -29.65
CA GLY A 70 5.97 1.08 -29.68
C GLY A 70 4.87 1.29 -28.62
N LEU A 71 3.82 2.03 -28.99
CA LEU A 71 2.76 2.45 -28.07
C LEU A 71 1.71 1.35 -27.90
N LEU A 72 1.34 1.08 -26.64
CA LEU A 72 0.28 0.12 -26.28
C LEU A 72 -1.03 0.37 -27.03
N VAL A 73 -1.38 1.64 -27.20
CA VAL A 73 -2.65 2.03 -27.79
C VAL A 73 -2.70 1.79 -29.30
N ASP A 74 -1.57 1.89 -30.00
CA ASP A 74 -1.47 1.57 -31.43
C ASP A 74 -1.57 0.06 -31.62
N PHE A 75 -0.90 -0.71 -30.75
CA PHE A 75 -1.05 -2.16 -30.72
C PHE A 75 -2.50 -2.60 -30.44
N CYS A 76 -3.22 -1.91 -29.53
CA CYS A 76 -4.63 -2.19 -29.30
C CYS A 76 -5.47 -2.00 -30.57
N ARG A 77 -5.19 -0.96 -31.38
CA ARG A 77 -5.86 -0.72 -32.66
C ARG A 77 -5.53 -1.81 -33.68
N GLU A 78 -4.26 -2.17 -33.82
CA GLU A 78 -3.80 -3.22 -34.74
C GLU A 78 -4.44 -4.58 -34.43
N GLN A 79 -4.58 -4.91 -33.14
CA GLN A 79 -5.21 -6.15 -32.67
C GLN A 79 -6.75 -6.09 -32.64
N GLY A 80 -7.36 -4.96 -32.97
CA GLY A 80 -8.81 -4.77 -32.88
C GLY A 80 -9.35 -4.94 -31.46
N ALA A 81 -8.55 -4.59 -30.44
CA ALA A 81 -8.92 -4.75 -29.04
C ALA A 81 -9.73 -3.56 -28.51
N GLY A 82 -10.82 -3.85 -27.81
CA GLY A 82 -11.71 -2.85 -27.22
C GLY A 82 -11.38 -2.54 -25.75
N ALA A 83 -10.51 -3.32 -25.12
CA ALA A 83 -10.17 -3.16 -23.71
C ALA A 83 -8.71 -3.52 -23.41
N ILE A 84 -8.15 -2.84 -22.43
CA ILE A 84 -6.90 -3.19 -21.76
C ILE A 84 -7.26 -3.76 -20.39
N VAL A 85 -6.66 -4.88 -19.98
CA VAL A 85 -6.87 -5.48 -18.67
C VAL A 85 -5.57 -5.45 -17.88
N LYS A 86 -5.63 -4.89 -16.67
CA LYS A 86 -4.48 -4.78 -15.76
C LYS A 86 -4.80 -5.28 -14.36
N GLY A 87 -3.82 -5.92 -13.73
CA GLY A 87 -3.90 -6.31 -12.32
C GLY A 87 -3.51 -5.16 -11.40
N LEU A 88 -4.25 -4.95 -10.31
CA LEU A 88 -3.89 -4.03 -9.22
C LEU A 88 -3.55 -4.83 -7.96
N ARG A 89 -2.37 -4.60 -7.38
CA ARG A 89 -1.92 -5.31 -6.17
C ARG A 89 -2.16 -4.51 -4.90
N PHE A 90 -1.79 -3.23 -4.92
CA PHE A 90 -1.95 -2.31 -3.78
C PHE A 90 -2.56 -0.98 -4.22
N ALA A 91 -3.04 -0.20 -3.25
CA ALA A 91 -3.55 1.15 -3.50
C ALA A 91 -2.49 2.06 -4.15
N SER A 92 -1.20 1.85 -3.86
CA SER A 92 -0.09 2.61 -4.43
C SER A 92 0.09 2.41 -5.94
N ASP A 93 -0.31 1.26 -6.50
CA ASP A 93 -0.27 1.03 -7.96
C ASP A 93 -1.39 1.79 -8.69
N PHE A 94 -2.47 2.13 -7.98
CA PHE A 94 -3.70 2.63 -8.60
C PHE A 94 -3.53 4.01 -9.24
N ASP A 95 -2.90 4.96 -8.56
CA ASP A 95 -2.81 6.34 -9.06
C ASP A 95 -2.05 6.41 -10.39
N PHE A 96 -0.91 5.71 -10.48
CA PHE A 96 -0.13 5.63 -11.70
C PHE A 96 -0.92 4.93 -12.83
N GLU A 97 -1.58 3.82 -12.51
CA GLU A 97 -2.32 3.05 -13.49
C GLU A 97 -3.58 3.77 -13.97
N LEU A 98 -4.27 4.50 -13.10
CA LEU A 98 -5.42 5.34 -13.44
C LEU A 98 -5.01 6.50 -14.36
N GLN A 99 -3.87 7.14 -14.08
CA GLN A 99 -3.33 8.17 -14.96
C GLN A 99 -3.06 7.62 -16.37
N MET A 100 -2.45 6.43 -16.47
CA MET A 100 -2.21 5.78 -17.76
C MET A 100 -3.51 5.37 -18.47
N ALA A 101 -4.51 4.90 -17.72
CA ALA A 101 -5.83 4.57 -18.27
C ALA A 101 -6.50 5.79 -18.91
N HIS A 102 -6.52 6.94 -18.22
CA HIS A 102 -7.07 8.18 -18.76
C HIS A 102 -6.34 8.64 -20.02
N MET A 103 -5.00 8.52 -20.03
CA MET A 103 -4.20 8.87 -21.21
C MET A 103 -4.52 7.96 -22.41
N ASN A 104 -4.59 6.65 -22.18
CA ASN A 104 -4.88 5.69 -23.25
C ASN A 104 -6.28 5.91 -23.83
N HIS A 105 -7.27 6.16 -22.96
CA HIS A 105 -8.63 6.46 -23.37
C HIS A 105 -8.70 7.78 -24.16
N ALA A 106 -8.03 8.85 -23.71
CA ALA A 106 -8.01 10.12 -24.42
C ALA A 106 -7.40 10.01 -25.84
N LEU A 107 -6.40 9.14 -26.02
CA LEU A 107 -5.72 8.95 -27.31
C LEU A 107 -6.51 8.07 -28.29
N THR A 108 -7.25 7.08 -27.78
CA THR A 108 -7.79 5.99 -28.62
C THR A 108 -9.19 5.51 -28.32
N GLY A 109 -9.78 5.94 -27.19
CA GLY A 109 -11.08 5.47 -26.71
C GLY A 109 -11.05 4.07 -26.08
N VAL A 110 -9.89 3.43 -25.97
CA VAL A 110 -9.77 2.09 -25.39
C VAL A 110 -9.97 2.15 -23.88
N GLU A 111 -10.90 1.34 -23.37
CA GLU A 111 -11.17 1.24 -21.93
C GLU A 111 -10.10 0.43 -21.21
N THR A 112 -9.78 0.83 -19.98
CA THR A 112 -8.87 0.06 -19.11
C THR A 112 -9.65 -0.53 -17.95
N ILE A 113 -9.60 -1.85 -17.81
CA ILE A 113 -10.28 -2.63 -16.78
C ILE A 113 -9.25 -3.12 -15.77
N PHE A 114 -9.48 -2.77 -14.51
CA PHE A 114 -8.61 -3.18 -13.41
C PHE A 114 -9.20 -4.38 -12.69
N LEU A 115 -8.39 -5.44 -12.56
CA LEU A 115 -8.72 -6.61 -11.76
C LEU A 115 -7.88 -6.58 -10.47
N PRO A 116 -8.50 -6.61 -9.28
CA PRO A 116 -7.74 -6.73 -8.04
C PRO A 116 -7.02 -8.08 -8.01
N ALA A 117 -5.75 -8.08 -7.63
CA ALA A 117 -4.96 -9.30 -7.50
C ALA A 117 -5.61 -10.23 -6.47
N SER A 118 -5.60 -11.55 -6.74
CA SER A 118 -5.98 -12.54 -5.73
C SER A 118 -5.16 -12.35 -4.45
N SER A 119 -5.79 -12.52 -3.29
CA SER A 119 -5.11 -12.37 -1.99
C SER A 119 -3.90 -13.30 -1.84
N HIS A 120 -3.87 -14.40 -2.60
CA HIS A 120 -2.74 -15.34 -2.62
C HIS A 120 -1.50 -14.78 -3.34
N TRP A 121 -1.67 -13.86 -4.29
CA TRP A 121 -0.60 -13.32 -5.13
C TRP A 121 -0.36 -11.83 -4.98
N ALA A 122 -1.09 -11.16 -4.08
CA ALA A 122 -1.05 -9.70 -3.92
C ALA A 122 0.36 -9.14 -3.63
N THR A 123 1.22 -9.92 -2.95
CA THR A 123 2.59 -9.52 -2.59
C THR A 123 3.64 -9.87 -3.65
N VAL A 124 3.29 -10.61 -4.71
CA VAL A 124 4.26 -11.09 -5.69
C VAL A 124 4.53 -10.02 -6.75
N SER A 125 5.81 -9.68 -6.96
CA SER A 125 6.27 -8.81 -8.04
C SER A 125 7.43 -9.43 -8.80
N SER A 126 7.50 -9.26 -10.12
CA SER A 126 8.63 -9.77 -10.90
C SER A 126 9.97 -9.18 -10.44
N THR A 127 9.96 -7.94 -9.92
CA THR A 127 11.16 -7.33 -9.33
C THR A 127 11.65 -8.12 -8.12
N MET A 128 10.75 -8.40 -7.16
CA MET A 128 11.07 -9.17 -5.96
C MET A 128 11.54 -10.59 -6.30
N ILE A 129 10.92 -11.23 -7.30
CA ILE A 129 11.34 -12.55 -7.78
C ILE A 129 12.78 -12.52 -8.31
N ARG A 130 13.14 -11.54 -9.14
CA ARG A 130 14.51 -11.42 -9.65
C ARG A 130 15.53 -11.20 -8.54
N GLU A 131 15.18 -10.39 -7.55
CA GLU A 131 16.04 -10.09 -6.41
C GLU A 131 16.30 -11.34 -5.56
N VAL A 132 15.23 -12.01 -5.10
CA VAL A 132 15.35 -13.24 -4.30
C VAL A 132 16.19 -14.29 -5.03
N ALA A 133 15.94 -14.48 -6.33
CA ALA A 133 16.71 -15.42 -7.15
C ALA A 133 18.19 -15.01 -7.30
N ALA A 134 18.50 -13.72 -7.44
CA ALA A 134 19.88 -13.23 -7.54
C ALA A 134 20.70 -13.56 -6.28
N TYR A 135 20.05 -13.54 -5.10
CA TYR A 135 20.66 -13.95 -3.83
C TYR A 135 20.60 -15.46 -3.56
N GLY A 136 20.09 -16.26 -4.50
CA GLY A 136 20.02 -17.72 -4.39
C GLY A 136 18.85 -18.24 -3.56
N GLY A 137 17.84 -17.40 -3.30
CA GLY A 137 16.57 -17.86 -2.73
C GLY A 137 15.74 -18.64 -3.73
N ASP A 138 14.92 -19.57 -3.23
CA ASP A 138 14.00 -20.35 -4.06
C ASP A 138 12.72 -19.55 -4.37
N VAL A 139 12.43 -19.40 -5.67
CA VAL A 139 11.26 -18.68 -6.19
C VAL A 139 10.26 -19.59 -6.89
N SER A 140 10.48 -20.91 -6.86
CA SER A 140 9.68 -21.92 -7.59
C SER A 140 8.19 -21.89 -7.27
N GLN A 141 7.82 -21.49 -6.05
CA GLN A 141 6.42 -21.38 -5.61
C GLN A 141 5.67 -20.16 -6.19
N PHE A 142 6.37 -19.20 -6.81
CA PHE A 142 5.77 -17.93 -7.26
C PHE A 142 5.70 -17.78 -8.78
N VAL A 143 6.33 -18.71 -9.51
CA VAL A 143 6.45 -18.67 -10.97
C VAL A 143 6.23 -20.07 -11.55
N PRO A 144 5.78 -20.18 -12.82
CA PRO A 144 5.72 -21.47 -13.53
C PRO A 144 7.05 -22.21 -13.53
N ALA A 145 7.00 -23.55 -13.59
CA ALA A 145 8.19 -24.39 -13.55
C ALA A 145 9.21 -24.04 -14.66
N SER A 146 8.75 -23.79 -15.89
CA SER A 146 9.61 -23.36 -17.01
C SER A 146 10.35 -22.06 -16.70
N VAL A 147 9.66 -21.11 -16.08
CA VAL A 147 10.22 -19.83 -15.64
C VAL A 147 11.23 -20.03 -14.52
N ALA A 148 10.93 -20.87 -13.52
CA ALA A 148 11.88 -21.16 -12.43
C ALA A 148 13.19 -21.74 -12.97
N THR A 149 13.11 -22.68 -13.91
CA THR A 149 14.29 -23.24 -14.60
C THR A 149 15.07 -22.17 -15.36
N ALA A 150 14.39 -21.30 -16.10
CA ALA A 150 15.03 -20.22 -16.84
C ALA A 150 15.74 -19.20 -15.94
N ILE A 151 15.13 -18.85 -14.79
CA ILE A 151 15.76 -17.98 -13.78
C ILE A 151 17.02 -18.64 -13.24
N ALA A 152 16.95 -19.91 -12.83
CA ALA A 152 18.10 -20.64 -12.29
C ALA A 152 19.27 -20.67 -13.28
N ALA A 153 18.99 -20.91 -14.57
CA ALA A 153 19.99 -20.88 -15.62
C ALA A 153 20.68 -19.50 -15.75
N LYS A 154 19.92 -18.39 -15.72
CA LYS A 154 20.48 -17.03 -15.75
C LYS A 154 21.35 -16.72 -14.53
N VAL A 155 20.92 -17.16 -13.34
CA VAL A 155 21.69 -16.94 -12.10
C VAL A 155 23.01 -17.71 -12.14
N THR A 156 23.00 -18.96 -12.60
CA THR A 156 24.22 -19.77 -12.77
C THR A 156 25.16 -19.15 -13.81
N GLN A 157 24.64 -18.76 -14.98
CA GLN A 157 25.44 -18.12 -16.03
C GLN A 157 26.10 -16.82 -15.53
N ARG A 158 25.39 -16.02 -14.72
CA ARG A 158 25.97 -14.83 -14.09
C ARG A 158 27.10 -15.19 -13.11
N ARG A 159 26.93 -16.22 -12.28
CA ARG A 159 27.95 -16.67 -11.33
C ARG A 159 29.21 -17.20 -12.03
N GLU A 160 29.02 -18.04 -13.04
CA GLU A 160 30.13 -18.58 -13.85
C GLU A 160 30.86 -17.46 -14.62
N GLY A 161 30.11 -16.50 -15.17
CA GLY A 161 30.70 -15.35 -15.85
C GLY A 161 31.51 -14.43 -14.94
N VAL A 162 31.20 -14.36 -13.64
CA VAL A 162 32.00 -13.64 -12.64
C VAL A 162 33.24 -14.45 -12.26
N ALA A 163 33.10 -15.76 -12.05
CA ALA A 163 34.21 -16.65 -11.69
C ALA A 163 35.28 -16.74 -12.79
N ALA A 164 34.87 -16.91 -14.05
CA ALA A 164 35.78 -16.99 -15.20
C ALA A 164 36.54 -15.68 -15.46
N MET A 165 35.95 -14.53 -15.13
CA MET A 165 36.60 -13.23 -15.32
C MET A 165 37.68 -12.98 -14.26
N ALA A 166 37.36 -13.26 -12.98
CA ALA A 166 38.32 -13.15 -11.88
C ALA A 166 39.56 -14.03 -12.14
N ASP A 167 39.36 -15.20 -12.75
CA ASP A 167 40.43 -16.09 -13.20
C ASP A 167 41.28 -15.50 -14.34
N THR A 168 40.66 -14.71 -15.23
CA THR A 168 41.35 -14.06 -16.37
C THR A 168 42.29 -12.93 -15.92
N THR A 169 41.85 -12.07 -15.00
CA THR A 169 42.72 -11.02 -14.43
C THR A 169 43.86 -11.62 -13.61
N ALA A 170 43.57 -12.65 -12.81
CA ALA A 170 44.59 -13.40 -12.07
C ALA A 170 45.62 -14.04 -13.01
N THR A 171 45.18 -14.66 -14.11
CA THR A 171 46.05 -15.25 -15.13
C THR A 171 47.01 -14.24 -15.74
N HIS A 172 46.54 -13.03 -16.05
CA HIS A 172 47.41 -11.98 -16.60
C HIS A 172 48.46 -11.48 -15.60
N LEU A 173 48.11 -11.41 -14.31
CA LEU A 173 49.04 -11.07 -13.23
C LEU A 173 50.06 -12.18 -12.97
N ASP A 174 49.63 -13.44 -13.04
CA ASP A 174 50.52 -14.60 -12.90
C ASP A 174 51.51 -14.70 -14.06
N ALA A 175 51.09 -14.43 -15.30
CA ALA A 175 52.00 -14.36 -16.46
C ALA A 175 53.05 -13.24 -16.30
N LEU A 176 52.65 -12.11 -15.72
CA LEU A 176 53.59 -11.03 -15.40
C LEU A 176 54.59 -11.43 -14.31
N ARG A 177 54.13 -12.16 -13.29
CA ARG A 177 54.97 -12.72 -12.23
C ARG A 177 55.98 -13.74 -12.79
N GLU A 178 55.54 -14.66 -13.64
CA GLU A 178 56.42 -15.66 -14.27
C GLU A 178 57.50 -15.01 -15.13
N MET A 179 57.13 -14.01 -15.94
CA MET A 179 58.08 -13.25 -16.75
C MET A 179 59.18 -12.59 -15.89
N VAL A 180 58.83 -12.07 -14.71
CA VAL A 180 59.81 -11.50 -13.77
C VAL A 180 60.66 -12.59 -13.11
N GLN A 181 60.08 -13.74 -12.76
CA GLN A 181 60.80 -14.86 -12.13
C GLN A 181 61.80 -15.52 -13.09
N GLN A 182 61.50 -15.57 -14.39
CA GLN A 182 62.36 -16.16 -15.42
C GLN A 182 63.35 -15.15 -16.03
N ALA A 183 63.23 -13.87 -15.68
CA ALA A 183 64.09 -12.81 -16.19
C ALA A 183 65.54 -12.99 -15.73
N LYS A 184 66.49 -12.63 -16.60
CA LYS A 184 67.93 -12.70 -16.27
C LYS A 184 68.28 -11.62 -15.26
N ASN A 185 69.04 -11.98 -14.22
CA ASN A 185 69.53 -11.02 -13.22
C ASN A 185 70.61 -10.11 -13.78
N VAL A 186 70.64 -8.87 -13.31
CA VAL A 186 71.69 -7.90 -13.57
C VAL A 186 72.86 -8.18 -12.62
N PRO A 187 74.12 -8.31 -13.09
CA PRO A 187 75.27 -8.57 -12.23
C PRO A 187 75.39 -7.55 -11.09
N MET A 188 75.68 -8.02 -9.88
CA MET A 188 75.87 -7.19 -8.68
C MET A 188 74.64 -6.37 -8.25
N SER A 189 73.43 -6.69 -8.73
CA SER A 189 72.17 -6.03 -8.37
C SER A 189 71.04 -7.04 -8.10
N ALA A 190 70.03 -6.64 -7.34
CA ALA A 190 68.78 -7.38 -7.17
C ALA A 190 67.80 -7.20 -8.35
N SER A 191 68.19 -6.47 -9.39
CA SER A 191 67.36 -6.19 -10.57
C SER A 191 67.39 -7.32 -11.61
N CYS A 192 66.30 -7.47 -12.37
CA CYS A 192 66.20 -8.39 -13.51
C CYS A 192 65.93 -7.64 -14.83
N MET A 193 66.26 -8.27 -15.95
CA MET A 193 66.07 -7.74 -17.30
C MET A 193 64.83 -8.34 -17.94
N VAL A 194 63.85 -7.50 -18.25
CA VAL A 194 62.57 -7.88 -18.86
C VAL A 194 62.40 -7.19 -20.21
N ASN A 195 61.73 -7.87 -21.15
CA ASN A 195 61.34 -7.24 -22.42
C ASN A 195 60.26 -6.19 -22.15
N ARG A 196 60.58 -4.94 -22.48
CA ARG A 196 59.69 -3.80 -22.29
C ARG A 196 58.37 -3.93 -23.06
N ALA A 197 58.38 -4.48 -24.27
CA ALA A 197 57.17 -4.62 -25.09
C ALA A 197 56.20 -5.62 -24.45
N ASP A 198 56.70 -6.81 -24.10
CA ASP A 198 55.92 -7.89 -23.51
C ASP A 198 55.37 -7.51 -22.12
N ALA A 199 56.19 -6.84 -21.32
CA ALA A 199 55.78 -6.33 -20.01
C ALA A 199 54.66 -5.28 -20.11
N LEU A 200 54.79 -4.31 -21.02
CA LEU A 200 53.76 -3.31 -21.24
C LEU A 200 52.46 -3.93 -21.77
N GLU A 201 52.55 -4.94 -22.63
CA GLU A 201 51.38 -5.63 -23.16
C GLU A 201 50.61 -6.38 -22.07
N LEU A 202 51.31 -7.14 -21.21
CA LEU A 202 50.69 -7.86 -20.10
C LEU A 202 50.05 -6.91 -19.08
N ILE A 203 50.70 -5.77 -18.77
CA ILE A 203 50.12 -4.72 -17.92
C ILE A 203 48.85 -4.15 -18.55
N GLN A 204 48.85 -3.88 -19.86
CA GLN A 204 47.66 -3.36 -20.56
C GLN A 204 46.52 -4.38 -20.62
N ARG A 205 46.81 -5.67 -20.77
CA ARG A 205 45.81 -6.75 -20.72
C ARG A 205 45.20 -6.85 -19.32
N ALA A 206 46.02 -6.89 -18.27
CA ALA A 206 45.56 -6.90 -16.88
C ALA A 206 44.69 -5.66 -16.57
N ARG A 207 45.12 -4.46 -16.99
CA ARG A 207 44.34 -3.23 -16.79
C ARG A 207 42.97 -3.27 -17.47
N ARG A 208 42.91 -3.69 -18.73
CA ARG A 208 41.64 -3.83 -19.47
C ARG A 208 40.68 -4.83 -18.82
N SER A 209 41.22 -5.95 -18.33
CA SER A 209 40.43 -6.95 -17.61
C SER A 209 39.90 -6.40 -16.28
N LEU A 210 40.74 -5.74 -15.51
CA LEU A 210 40.37 -5.11 -14.23
C LEU A 210 39.33 -4.00 -14.40
N ASP A 211 39.48 -3.13 -15.42
CA ASP A 211 38.52 -2.06 -15.71
C ASP A 211 37.14 -2.65 -16.06
N ALA A 212 37.10 -3.74 -16.83
CA ALA A 212 35.87 -4.44 -17.17
C ALA A 212 35.20 -5.11 -15.95
N GLU A 213 35.99 -5.68 -15.04
CA GLU A 213 35.50 -6.23 -13.77
C GLU A 213 34.93 -5.15 -12.86
N LEU A 214 35.65 -4.05 -12.67
CA LEU A 214 35.21 -2.92 -11.85
C LEU A 214 33.93 -2.28 -12.40
N ALA A 215 33.83 -2.12 -13.72
CA ALA A 215 32.61 -1.58 -14.35
C ALA A 215 31.39 -2.47 -14.09
N LYS A 216 31.54 -3.79 -14.15
CA LYS A 216 30.47 -4.74 -13.82
C LYS A 216 30.16 -4.77 -12.32
N ALA A 217 31.17 -4.80 -11.46
CA ALA A 217 31.00 -4.80 -10.02
C ALA A 217 30.27 -3.53 -9.55
N ASN A 218 30.65 -2.36 -10.09
CA ASN A 218 29.95 -1.11 -9.82
C ASN A 218 28.50 -1.15 -10.33
N LYS A 219 28.24 -1.71 -11.51
CA LYS A 219 26.87 -1.87 -12.02
C LYS A 219 26.01 -2.80 -11.14
N VAL A 220 26.60 -3.87 -10.60
CA VAL A 220 25.94 -4.75 -9.62
C VAL A 220 25.72 -4.05 -8.27
N ALA A 221 26.69 -3.24 -7.82
CA ALA A 221 26.58 -2.48 -6.58
C ALA A 221 25.51 -1.37 -6.67
N GLU A 222 25.45 -0.64 -7.78
CA GLU A 222 24.39 0.33 -8.06
C GLU A 222 23.03 -0.34 -8.11
N THR A 223 22.91 -1.46 -8.83
CA THR A 223 21.65 -2.24 -8.86
C THR A 223 21.26 -2.69 -7.46
N SER A 224 22.21 -3.15 -6.64
CA SER A 224 21.97 -3.57 -5.24
C SER A 224 21.47 -2.41 -4.38
N TYR A 225 22.00 -1.20 -4.57
CA TYR A 225 21.56 -0.03 -3.81
C TYR A 225 20.13 0.39 -4.18
N GLU A 226 19.81 0.48 -5.46
CA GLU A 226 18.43 0.74 -5.93
C GLU A 226 17.45 -0.32 -5.43
N THR A 227 17.89 -1.57 -5.44
CA THR A 227 17.09 -2.70 -5.00
C THR A 227 16.85 -2.65 -3.49
N LEU A 228 17.87 -2.34 -2.68
CA LEU A 228 17.73 -2.17 -1.22
C LEU A 228 16.76 -1.06 -0.86
N VAL A 229 16.87 0.10 -1.50
CA VAL A 229 15.96 1.23 -1.27
C VAL A 229 14.52 0.84 -1.62
N ARG A 230 14.33 0.11 -2.72
CA ARG A 230 13.01 -0.36 -3.13
C ARG A 230 12.46 -1.46 -2.21
N ALA A 231 13.27 -2.41 -1.80
CA ALA A 231 12.89 -3.47 -0.87
C ALA A 231 12.48 -2.88 0.49
N GLN A 232 13.17 -1.84 0.95
CA GLN A 232 12.78 -1.08 2.14
C GLN A 232 11.41 -0.41 1.96
N GLN A 233 11.17 0.26 0.83
CA GLN A 233 9.86 0.88 0.54
C GLN A 233 8.73 -0.16 0.43
N GLU A 234 8.98 -1.31 -0.22
CA GLU A 234 7.98 -2.38 -0.33
C GLU A 234 7.69 -3.01 1.04
N ALA A 235 8.70 -3.23 1.88
CA ALA A 235 8.52 -3.73 3.24
C ALA A 235 7.69 -2.75 4.10
N GLU A 236 7.96 -1.45 3.97
CA GLU A 236 7.21 -0.40 4.67
C GLU A 236 5.73 -0.38 4.23
N GLN A 237 5.47 -0.59 2.93
CA GLN A 237 4.10 -0.73 2.41
C GLN A 237 3.39 -1.99 2.89
N ILE A 238 4.09 -3.14 2.95
CA ILE A 238 3.51 -4.39 3.46
C ILE A 238 3.13 -4.24 4.94
N ILE A 239 4.00 -3.64 5.74
CA ILE A 239 3.72 -3.36 7.17
C ILE A 239 2.50 -2.46 7.29
N LYS A 240 2.46 -1.35 6.54
CA LYS A 240 1.32 -0.43 6.56
C LYS A 240 0.00 -1.12 6.16
N ALA A 241 0.02 -1.91 5.09
CA ALA A 241 -1.17 -2.65 4.65
C ALA A 241 -1.62 -3.71 5.68
N ALA A 242 -0.67 -4.35 6.38
CA ALA A 242 -0.96 -5.28 7.45
C ALA A 242 -1.57 -4.58 8.68
N GLU A 243 -1.08 -3.39 9.04
CA GLU A 243 -1.62 -2.56 10.12
C GLU A 243 -3.06 -2.10 9.82
N GLU A 244 -3.30 -1.54 8.62
CA GLU A 244 -4.64 -1.11 8.19
C GLU A 244 -5.63 -2.30 8.21
N LYS A 245 -5.18 -3.48 7.79
CA LYS A 245 -6.01 -4.70 7.82
C LYS A 245 -6.25 -5.21 9.24
N ALA A 246 -5.26 -5.13 10.12
CA ALA A 246 -5.42 -5.47 11.52
C ALA A 246 -6.41 -4.52 12.22
N GLU A 247 -6.35 -3.23 11.93
CA GLU A 247 -7.27 -2.22 12.45
C GLU A 247 -8.70 -2.44 11.92
N TYR A 248 -8.86 -2.76 10.63
CA TYR A 248 -10.15 -3.14 10.06
C TYR A 248 -10.75 -4.39 10.75
N LEU A 249 -9.96 -5.45 10.91
CA LEU A 249 -10.40 -6.69 11.55
C LEU A 249 -10.72 -6.48 13.04
N ALA A 250 -9.95 -5.66 13.75
CA ALA A 250 -10.23 -5.26 15.11
C ALA A 250 -11.55 -4.45 15.20
N GLY A 251 -11.79 -3.57 14.22
CA GLY A 251 -13.03 -2.80 14.08
C GLY A 251 -14.27 -3.66 13.78
N GLN A 252 -14.10 -4.78 13.08
CA GLN A 252 -15.17 -5.72 12.72
C GLN A 252 -15.36 -6.88 13.72
N SER A 253 -14.54 -6.98 14.76
CA SER A 253 -14.69 -8.03 15.77
C SER A 253 -16.06 -7.96 16.46
N GLU A 254 -16.74 -9.11 16.61
CA GLU A 254 -18.00 -9.21 17.36
C GLU A 254 -17.90 -8.62 18.79
N VAL A 255 -16.70 -8.68 19.37
CA VAL A 255 -16.43 -8.10 20.70
C VAL A 255 -16.51 -6.56 20.65
N MET A 256 -15.96 -5.94 19.60
CA MET A 256 -16.00 -4.49 19.41
C MET A 256 -17.42 -4.01 19.10
N GLU A 257 -18.15 -4.73 18.25
CA GLU A 257 -19.56 -4.43 17.95
C GLU A 257 -20.46 -4.59 19.19
N ARG A 258 -20.23 -5.61 20.03
CA ARG A 258 -20.91 -5.72 21.33
C ARG A 258 -20.57 -4.57 22.26
N ALA A 259 -19.30 -4.19 22.36
CA ALA A 259 -18.86 -3.07 23.20
C ALA A 259 -19.50 -1.75 22.76
N LYS A 260 -19.54 -1.47 21.44
CA LYS A 260 -20.23 -0.28 20.89
C LYS A 260 -21.73 -0.28 21.20
N ARG A 261 -22.42 -1.41 21.03
CA ARG A 261 -23.85 -1.51 21.37
C ARG A 261 -24.09 -1.28 22.86
N GLN A 262 -23.25 -1.83 23.73
CA GLN A 262 -23.35 -1.62 25.18
C GLN A 262 -23.10 -0.15 25.55
N ALA A 263 -22.09 0.49 24.96
CA ALA A 263 -21.83 1.91 25.18
C ALA A 263 -23.02 2.78 24.76
N ALA A 264 -23.58 2.55 23.57
CA ALA A 264 -24.76 3.26 23.09
C ALA A 264 -26.00 3.04 23.97
N GLN A 265 -26.21 1.82 24.47
CA GLN A 265 -27.29 1.52 25.42
C GLN A 265 -27.10 2.22 26.76
N LEU A 266 -25.85 2.29 27.25
CA LEU A 266 -25.53 2.98 28.50
C LEU A 266 -25.76 4.48 28.37
N GLU A 267 -25.29 5.10 27.28
CA GLU A 267 -25.53 6.52 26.99
C GLU A 267 -27.03 6.81 26.93
N ALA A 268 -27.79 6.02 26.17
CA ALA A 268 -29.25 6.19 26.08
C ALA A 268 -29.94 6.06 27.46
N ARG A 269 -29.50 5.12 28.29
CA ARG A 269 -30.05 4.94 29.64
C ARG A 269 -29.72 6.14 30.53
N VAL A 270 -28.47 6.59 30.53
CA VAL A 270 -28.04 7.74 31.33
C VAL A 270 -28.78 9.01 30.91
N THR A 271 -28.96 9.26 29.61
CA THR A 271 -29.75 10.40 29.12
C THR A 271 -31.19 10.33 29.60
N ALA A 272 -31.85 9.17 29.47
CA ALA A 272 -33.23 9.00 29.91
C ALA A 272 -33.40 9.16 31.44
N GLU A 273 -32.50 8.58 32.23
CA GLU A 273 -32.47 8.74 33.69
C GLU A 273 -32.25 10.21 34.08
N THR A 274 -31.34 10.92 33.41
CA THR A 274 -31.06 12.33 33.67
C THR A 274 -32.28 13.20 33.37
N GLU A 275 -32.98 12.95 32.26
CA GLU A 275 -34.22 13.66 31.93
C GLU A 275 -35.35 13.37 32.92
N ALA A 276 -35.47 12.12 33.37
CA ALA A 276 -36.47 11.72 34.35
C ALA A 276 -36.22 12.41 35.71
N LEU A 277 -34.96 12.39 36.17
CA LEU A 277 -34.55 13.04 37.42
C LEU A 277 -34.83 14.55 37.38
N ARG A 278 -34.59 15.18 36.23
CA ARG A 278 -34.85 16.60 36.02
C ARG A 278 -36.35 16.91 36.10
N ARG A 279 -37.19 16.10 35.45
CA ARG A 279 -38.66 16.23 35.53
C ARG A 279 -39.19 16.03 36.95
N GLU A 280 -38.63 15.07 37.69
CA GLU A 280 -39.02 14.83 39.09
C GLU A 280 -38.64 16.01 39.99
N ALA A 281 -37.44 16.56 39.80
CA ALA A 281 -37.00 17.75 40.52
C ALA A 281 -37.90 18.97 40.25
N ASP A 282 -38.24 19.20 38.97
CA ASP A 282 -39.12 20.31 38.58
C ASP A 282 -40.52 20.15 39.20
N ALA A 283 -41.11 18.95 39.16
CA ALA A 283 -42.41 18.67 39.77
C ALA A 283 -42.40 18.84 41.30
N TYR A 284 -41.30 18.45 41.96
CA TYR A 284 -41.13 18.65 43.40
C TYR A 284 -41.06 20.13 43.77
N VAL A 285 -40.29 20.91 43.01
CA VAL A 285 -40.18 22.37 43.20
C VAL A 285 -41.54 23.04 43.01
N ASP A 286 -42.27 22.72 41.95
CA ASP A 286 -43.61 23.26 41.68
C ASP A 286 -44.57 22.97 42.83
N THR A 287 -44.59 21.72 43.32
CA THR A 287 -45.42 21.32 44.47
C THR A 287 -45.08 22.13 45.73
N ARG A 288 -43.80 22.40 45.98
CA ARG A 288 -43.36 23.20 47.14
C ARG A 288 -43.75 24.68 46.99
N ILE A 289 -43.62 25.24 45.79
CA ILE A 289 -44.02 26.62 45.49
C ILE A 289 -45.53 26.77 45.68
N ALA A 290 -46.34 25.87 45.11
CA ALA A 290 -47.80 25.86 45.27
C ALA A 290 -48.22 25.78 46.75
N GLY A 291 -47.53 24.96 47.55
CA GLY A 291 -47.75 24.87 49.00
C GLY A 291 -47.43 26.18 49.75
N MET A 292 -46.33 26.86 49.37
CA MET A 292 -45.98 28.18 49.91
C MET A 292 -47.01 29.25 49.54
N GLU A 293 -47.47 29.25 48.29
CA GLU A 293 -48.49 30.19 47.80
C GLU A 293 -49.80 30.03 48.58
N ALA A 294 -50.27 28.79 48.76
CA ALA A 294 -51.45 28.50 49.56
C ALA A 294 -51.31 28.95 51.03
N GLY A 295 -50.12 28.75 51.61
CA GLY A 295 -49.79 29.24 52.96
C GLY A 295 -49.87 30.76 53.07
N LEU A 296 -49.24 31.48 52.15
CA LEU A 296 -49.27 32.94 52.09
C LEU A 296 -50.69 33.49 51.90
N ALA A 297 -51.48 32.89 51.00
CA ALA A 297 -52.87 33.28 50.76
C ALA A 297 -53.74 33.17 52.03
N LYS A 298 -53.54 32.10 52.82
CA LYS A 298 -54.21 31.91 54.11
C LYS A 298 -53.83 32.99 55.11
N THR A 299 -52.53 33.26 55.27
CA THR A 299 -52.03 34.32 56.16
C THR A 299 -52.57 35.70 55.74
N MET A 300 -52.60 35.99 54.44
CA MET A 300 -53.11 37.26 53.93
C MET A 300 -54.61 37.43 54.16
N THR A 301 -55.37 36.34 54.08
CA THR A 301 -56.80 36.31 54.43
C THR A 301 -57.01 36.56 55.93
N GLN A 302 -56.18 35.97 56.79
CA GLN A 302 -56.20 36.23 58.24
C GLN A 302 -55.88 37.70 58.55
N ILE A 303 -54.88 38.29 57.90
CA ILE A 303 -54.53 39.71 58.05
C ILE A 303 -55.69 40.62 57.62
N LYS A 304 -56.31 40.36 56.46
CA LYS A 304 -57.50 41.10 56.00
C LYS A 304 -58.64 41.04 57.02
N THR A 305 -58.88 39.87 57.60
CA THR A 305 -59.91 39.67 58.63
C THR A 305 -59.59 40.43 59.92
N MET A 306 -58.33 40.39 60.37
CA MET A 306 -57.87 41.16 61.54
C MET A 306 -58.00 42.68 61.32
N ARG A 307 -57.62 43.18 60.13
CA ARG A 307 -57.79 44.60 59.76
C ARG A 307 -59.26 45.02 59.73
N ALA A 308 -60.16 44.20 59.19
CA ALA A 308 -61.59 44.49 59.17
C ALA A 308 -62.19 44.61 60.57
N ARG A 309 -61.76 43.74 61.51
CA ARG A 309 -62.15 43.80 62.94
C ARG A 309 -61.62 45.04 63.66
N LEU A 310 -60.41 45.48 63.33
CA LEU A 310 -59.84 46.72 63.88
C LEU A 310 -60.58 47.96 63.35
N ALA A 311 -60.94 47.99 62.07
CA ALA A 311 -61.71 49.09 61.48
C ALA A 311 -63.10 49.24 62.11
N THR A 312 -63.77 48.12 62.44
CA THR A 312 -65.06 48.13 63.16
C THR A 312 -64.92 48.60 64.62
N ARG A 313 -63.78 48.37 65.26
CA ARG A 313 -63.47 48.95 66.59
C ARG A 313 -63.16 50.45 66.55
N SER A 314 -62.54 50.92 65.47
CA SER A 314 -62.19 52.35 65.27
C SER A 314 -63.40 53.23 64.94
N GLY A 315 -64.56 52.66 64.59
CA GLY A 315 -65.78 53.38 64.24
C GLY A 315 -66.71 53.73 65.41
N LEU A 316 -66.28 53.52 66.67
CA LEU A 316 -67.11 53.70 67.87
C LEU A 316 -66.73 54.91 68.75
N ASP A 317 -65.81 55.78 68.32
CA ASP A 317 -65.39 56.98 69.09
C ASP A 317 -65.85 58.33 68.46
N GLY A 318 -67.05 58.35 67.89
CA GLY A 318 -67.61 59.60 67.35
C GLY A 318 -69.14 59.59 67.28
N GLY A 319 -69.82 59.88 68.40
CA GLY A 319 -71.23 60.26 68.37
C GLY A 319 -72.06 59.85 69.59
N GLU A 320 -72.34 60.84 70.44
CA GLU A 320 -73.54 60.99 71.29
C GLU A 320 -73.68 60.13 72.56
N THR A 321 -73.04 60.59 73.66
CA THR A 321 -73.57 60.42 75.01
C THR A 321 -74.70 61.43 75.27
N ALA A 322 -75.94 61.01 75.01
CA ALA A 322 -77.14 61.72 75.48
C ALA A 322 -77.49 61.27 76.92
N ALA A 323 -77.65 62.25 77.80
CA ALA A 323 -77.88 62.10 79.23
C ALA A 323 -79.29 61.58 79.59
N LEU A 324 -79.39 60.91 80.74
CA LEU A 324 -80.64 60.71 81.48
C LEU A 324 -80.47 61.13 82.96
N PRO A 325 -81.54 61.57 83.64
CA PRO A 325 -81.54 62.74 84.51
C PRO A 325 -81.49 62.44 86.01
N ARG A 326 -81.13 63.48 86.78
CA ARG A 326 -81.27 63.51 88.25
C ARG A 326 -82.74 63.50 88.66
N VAL A 327 -83.05 62.75 89.72
CA VAL A 327 -84.29 62.87 90.49
C VAL A 327 -83.93 63.21 91.93
N GLN A 328 -84.70 64.15 92.49
CA GLN A 328 -84.69 64.63 93.88
C GLN A 328 -85.10 63.55 94.87
#